data_AF-A0A812GGS8-F1
#
_entry.id   AF-A0A812GGS8-F1
#
_cell.length_a   1.000
_cell.length_b   1.000
_cell.length_c   1.000
_cell.angle_alpha   90.00
_cell.angle_beta   90.00
_cell.angle_gamma   90.00
#
_symmetry.space_group_name_H-M   'P 1'
#
loop_
_entity.id
_entity.type
_entity.pdbx_description
1 polymer ?
#
loop_
_entity_poly.entity_id
_entity_poly.type
_entity_poly.pdbx_seq_one_letter_code
_entity_poly.pdbx_strand_id
1 'polypeptide(L)'
;MVINKKNLELLILKELEKIGCKKDTLNHISTGHAVYGDNGLLDSSSLVQLIAGLSEWMEEQTNGTIDLFSFMDEQFLGHFRDLSSLSNYLSGHIRNASI
;
A
#
# COMPACT_ATOMS: atom_id res chain seq x y z
N MET A 1 -1.98 -10.71 15.35
CA MET A 1 -2.28 -9.25 15.31
C MET A 1 -3.58 -9.06 14.53
N VAL A 2 -4.63 -8.46 15.10
CA VAL A 2 -5.86 -8.20 14.33
C VAL A 2 -5.67 -6.89 13.58
N ILE A 3 -5.26 -6.99 12.32
CA ILE A 3 -5.16 -5.83 11.45
C ILE A 3 -6.53 -5.62 10.80
N ASN A 4 -7.20 -4.52 11.13
CA ASN A 4 -8.43 -4.13 10.47
C ASN A 4 -8.12 -3.19 9.28
N LYS A 5 -9.07 -3.09 8.35
CA LYS A 5 -8.94 -2.27 7.13
C LYS A 5 -8.52 -0.83 7.44
N LYS A 6 -9.13 -0.21 8.45
CA LYS A 6 -8.86 1.19 8.84
C LYS A 6 -7.40 1.40 9.29
N ASN A 7 -6.80 0.44 9.99
CA ASN A 7 -5.40 0.52 10.39
C ASN A 7 -4.45 0.42 9.18
N LEU A 8 -4.80 -0.40 8.17
CA LEU A 8 -4.04 -0.48 6.92
C LEU A 8 -4.15 0.81 6.11
N GLU A 9 -5.33 1.40 6.01
CA GLU A 9 -5.50 2.69 5.33
C GLU A 9 -4.66 3.79 6.00
N LEU A 10 -4.64 3.84 7.33
CA LEU A 10 -3.79 4.77 8.09
C LEU A 10 -2.30 4.51 7.87
N LEU A 11 -1.87 3.25 7.78
CA LEU A 11 -0.50 2.89 7.44
C LEU A 11 -0.13 3.38 6.03
N ILE A 12 -0.97 3.09 5.03
CA ILE A 12 -0.73 3.52 3.64
C ILE A 12 -0.59 5.04 3.58
N LEU A 13 -1.46 5.80 4.27
CA LEU A 13 -1.36 7.26 4.32
C LEU A 13 -0.07 7.74 4.99
N LYS A 14 0.43 7.05 6.02
CA LYS A 14 1.73 7.35 6.65
C LYS A 14 2.90 7.06 5.71
N GLU A 15 2.87 5.95 4.97
CA GLU A 15 3.92 5.66 3.98
C GLU A 15 3.91 6.69 2.84
N LEU A 16 2.72 7.10 2.39
CA LEU A 16 2.58 8.20 1.43
C LEU A 16 3.15 9.52 1.98
N GLU A 17 2.91 9.83 3.24
CA GLU A 17 3.48 11.03 3.89
C GLU A 17 5.02 10.96 3.96
N LYS A 18 5.59 9.79 4.30
CA LYS A 18 7.05 9.58 4.35
C LYS A 18 7.74 9.82 3.02
N ILE A 19 7.11 9.44 1.90
CA ILE A 19 7.66 9.65 0.54
C ILE A 19 7.45 11.09 0.04
N GLY A 20 6.88 11.98 0.87
CA GLY A 20 6.74 13.41 0.57
C GLY A 20 5.41 13.82 -0.05
N CYS A 21 4.38 12.97 -0.03
CA CYS A 21 3.04 13.38 -0.48
C CYS A 21 2.51 14.53 0.36
N LYS A 22 2.07 15.60 -0.30
CA LYS A 22 1.47 16.76 0.35
C LYS A 22 0.15 16.40 1.01
N LYS A 23 -0.23 17.15 2.04
CA LYS A 23 -1.50 16.98 2.76
C LYS A 23 -2.73 16.97 1.84
N ASP A 24 -2.75 17.80 0.79
CA ASP A 24 -3.85 17.82 -0.17
C ASP A 24 -3.95 16.51 -0.97
N THR A 25 -2.81 15.94 -1.38
CA THR A 25 -2.73 14.64 -2.04
C THR A 25 -3.24 13.54 -1.12
N LEU A 26 -2.78 13.52 0.14
CA LEU A 26 -3.23 12.56 1.15
C LEU A 26 -4.74 12.66 1.40
N ASN A 27 -5.28 13.88 1.46
CA ASN A 27 -6.72 14.12 1.61
C ASN A 27 -7.51 13.57 0.39
N HIS A 28 -7.04 13.81 -0.83
CA HIS A 28 -7.69 13.26 -2.03
C HIS A 28 -7.67 11.74 -2.05
N ILE A 29 -6.53 11.11 -1.73
CA ILE A 29 -6.42 9.65 -1.63
C ILE A 29 -7.37 9.10 -0.55
N SER A 30 -7.41 9.74 0.62
CA SER A 30 -8.29 9.33 1.74
C SER A 30 -9.80 9.44 1.41
N THR A 31 -10.17 10.29 0.45
CA THR A 31 -11.55 10.45 -0.02
C THR A 31 -11.88 9.57 -1.24
N GLY A 32 -10.95 8.70 -1.67
CA GLY A 32 -11.19 7.70 -2.71
C GLY A 32 -10.61 8.04 -4.08
N HIS A 33 -9.76 9.06 -4.21
CA HIS A 33 -9.03 9.29 -5.45
C HIS A 33 -8.02 8.16 -5.72
N ALA A 34 -7.73 7.95 -7.00
CA ALA A 34 -6.75 6.96 -7.42
C ALA A 34 -5.35 7.33 -6.90
N VAL A 35 -4.68 6.34 -6.33
CA VAL A 35 -3.26 6.41 -5.96
C VAL A 35 -2.41 6.28 -7.22
N TYR A 36 -2.72 5.33 -8.10
CA TYR A 36 -1.96 5.04 -9.32
C TYR A 36 -2.83 4.81 -10.57
N GLY A 37 -2.24 4.94 -11.75
CA GLY A 37 -2.85 4.75 -13.07
C GLY A 37 -3.18 6.07 -13.78
N ASP A 38 -4.04 6.04 -14.81
CA ASP A 38 -4.27 7.19 -15.72
C ASP A 38 -4.66 8.51 -15.01
N ASN A 39 -5.35 8.42 -13.88
CA ASN A 39 -5.73 9.56 -13.03
C ASN A 39 -5.11 9.45 -11.62
N GLY A 40 -4.05 8.67 -11.50
CA GLY A 40 -3.33 8.43 -10.25
C GLY A 40 -2.58 9.68 -9.80
N LEU A 41 -2.56 9.91 -8.49
CA LEU A 41 -1.87 11.05 -7.91
C LEU A 41 -0.35 10.81 -7.72
N LEU A 42 0.09 9.56 -7.83
CA LEU A 42 1.51 9.20 -7.77
C LEU A 42 2.11 9.02 -9.16
N ASP A 43 3.33 9.53 -9.33
CA ASP A 43 4.21 9.11 -10.41
C ASP A 43 4.83 7.73 -10.12
N SER A 44 5.49 7.16 -11.13
CA SER A 44 6.11 5.83 -11.01
C SER A 44 7.21 5.77 -9.94
N SER A 45 7.94 6.86 -9.69
CA SER A 45 9.00 6.89 -8.68
C SER A 45 8.41 6.83 -7.27
N SER A 46 7.38 7.64 -7.03
CA SER A 46 6.64 7.70 -5.77
C SER A 46 5.93 6.38 -5.50
N LEU A 47 5.39 5.74 -6.54
CA LEU A 47 4.79 4.42 -6.41
C LEU A 47 5.81 3.37 -5.97
N VAL A 48 7.00 3.33 -6.59
CA VAL A 48 8.05 2.37 -6.21
C VAL A 48 8.50 2.59 -4.76
N GLN A 49 8.62 3.85 -4.33
CA GLN A 49 8.94 4.17 -2.93
C GLN A 49 7.83 3.71 -1.96
N LEU A 50 6.56 3.89 -2.34
CA LEU A 50 5.43 3.37 -1.56
C LEU A 50 5.47 1.84 -1.44
N ILE A 51 5.73 1.14 -2.55
CA ILE A 51 5.82 -0.33 -2.56
C ILE A 51 6.96 -0.78 -1.64
N ALA A 52 8.12 -0.14 -1.71
CA ALA A 52 9.27 -0.46 -0.87
C ALA A 52 8.96 -0.29 0.63
N GLY A 53 8.38 0.84 1.04
CA GLY A 53 8.01 1.07 2.44
C GLY A 53 6.93 0.11 2.95
N LEU A 54 5.98 -0.26 2.09
CA LEU A 54 4.98 -1.27 2.44
C LEU A 54 5.58 -2.68 2.51
N SER A 55 6.55 -3.01 1.66
CA SER A 55 7.24 -4.31 1.71
C SER A 55 8.06 -4.44 3.00
N GLU A 56 8.83 -3.41 3.36
CA GLU A 56 9.59 -3.36 4.61
C GLU A 56 8.66 -3.55 5.83
N TRP A 57 7.54 -2.82 5.86
CA TRP A 57 6.57 -2.99 6.94
C TRP A 57 5.97 -4.41 6.97
N MET A 58 5.65 -5.00 5.82
CA MET A 58 5.12 -6.37 5.73
C MET A 58 6.14 -7.39 6.22
N GLU A 59 7.41 -7.25 5.85
CA GLU A 59 8.50 -8.10 6.33
C GLU A 59 8.62 -8.03 7.86
N GLU A 60 8.58 -6.82 8.43
CA GLU A 60 8.59 -6.63 9.89
C GLU A 60 7.39 -7.30 10.58
N GLN A 61 6.18 -7.16 10.04
CA GLN A 61 4.97 -7.74 10.65
C GLN A 61 4.87 -9.25 10.52
N THR A 62 5.52 -9.83 9.51
CA THR A 62 5.44 -11.25 9.16
C THR A 62 6.73 -11.99 9.50
N ASN A 63 7.65 -11.35 10.21
CA ASN A 63 8.95 -11.89 10.59
C ASN A 63 9.77 -12.38 9.38
N GLY A 64 9.71 -11.63 8.28
CA GLY A 64 10.42 -11.88 7.02
C GLY A 64 9.74 -12.87 6.08
N THR A 65 8.51 -13.31 6.38
CA THR A 65 7.82 -14.35 5.59
C THR A 65 7.21 -13.79 4.30
N ILE A 66 6.86 -12.49 4.28
CA ILE A 66 6.28 -11.83 3.12
C ILE A 66 7.15 -10.65 2.68
N ASP A 67 7.63 -10.74 1.45
CA ASP A 67 8.11 -9.63 0.62
C ASP A 67 7.12 -9.37 -0.52
N LEU A 68 6.64 -8.12 -0.67
CA LEU A 68 5.67 -7.75 -1.71
C LEU A 68 6.25 -7.88 -3.12
N PHE A 69 7.55 -7.66 -3.32
CA PHE A 69 8.18 -7.78 -4.63
C PHE A 69 8.19 -9.21 -5.14
N SER A 70 8.18 -10.19 -4.23
CA SER A 70 8.05 -11.61 -4.57
C SER A 70 6.68 -11.98 -5.16
N PHE A 71 5.67 -11.12 -5.03
CA PHE A 71 4.32 -11.30 -5.61
C PHE A 71 4.08 -10.46 -6.87
N MET A 72 5.14 -9.91 -7.48
CA MET A 72 5.01 -9.06 -8.66
C MET A 72 4.56 -9.89 -9.89
N ASP A 73 3.34 -9.64 -10.35
CA ASP A 73 2.75 -10.18 -11.57
C ASP A 73 2.16 -9.05 -12.45
N GLU A 74 1.46 -9.42 -13.53
CA GLU A 74 0.82 -8.45 -14.44
C GLU A 74 -0.29 -7.61 -13.77
N GLN A 75 -0.87 -8.10 -12.67
CA GLN A 75 -1.95 -7.45 -11.93
C GLN A 75 -1.45 -6.65 -10.73
N PHE A 76 -0.17 -6.82 -10.35
CA PHE A 76 0.44 -6.25 -9.16
C PHE A 76 0.17 -4.76 -9.00
N LEU A 77 0.45 -3.97 -10.05
CA LEU A 77 0.21 -2.52 -10.02
C LEU A 77 -1.27 -2.15 -9.94
N GLY A 78 -2.17 -3.05 -10.37
CA GLY A 78 -3.61 -2.88 -10.23
C GLY A 78 -4.06 -2.85 -8.78
N HIS A 79 -3.36 -3.54 -7.87
CA HIS A 79 -3.63 -3.48 -6.44
C HIS A 79 -3.31 -2.12 -5.82
N PHE A 80 -2.48 -1.31 -6.46
CA PHE A 80 -2.13 0.05 -6.03
C PHE A 80 -3.00 1.14 -6.67
N ARG A 81 -4.11 0.78 -7.33
CA ARG A 81 -5.02 1.73 -7.99
C ARG A 81 -5.62 2.73 -7.01
N ASP A 82 -6.10 2.26 -5.86
CA ASP A 82 -6.78 3.07 -4.86
C ASP A 82 -6.56 2.50 -3.45
N LEU A 83 -6.89 3.30 -2.45
CA LEU A 83 -6.66 2.98 -1.03
C LEU A 83 -7.41 1.71 -0.58
N SER A 84 -8.60 1.44 -1.12
CA SER A 84 -9.39 0.26 -0.78
C SER A 84 -8.78 -1.00 -1.41
N SER A 85 -8.39 -0.94 -2.67
CA SER A 85 -7.72 -2.04 -3.37
C SER A 85 -6.41 -2.42 -2.69
N LEU A 86 -5.61 -1.42 -2.30
CA LEU A 86 -4.32 -1.63 -1.64
C LEU A 86 -4.49 -2.19 -0.23
N SER A 87 -5.42 -1.65 0.56
CA SER A 87 -5.70 -2.19 1.91
C SER A 87 -6.24 -3.63 1.87
N ASN A 88 -7.08 -3.96 0.88
CA ASN A 88 -7.55 -5.33 0.68
C ASN A 88 -6.41 -6.29 0.29
N TYR A 89 -5.52 -5.84 -0.59
CA TYR A 89 -4.34 -6.61 -1.01
C TYR A 89 -3.43 -6.95 0.17
N LEU A 90 -3.02 -5.93 0.95
CA LEU A 90 -2.19 -6.13 2.14
C LEU A 90 -2.88 -7.04 3.17
N SER A 91 -4.17 -6.82 3.44
CA SER A 91 -4.96 -7.67 4.35
C SER A 91 -4.97 -9.15 3.92
N GLY A 92 -5.12 -9.41 2.62
CA GLY A 92 -5.09 -10.76 2.06
C GLY A 92 -3.78 -11.48 2.34
N HIS A 93 -2.65 -10.81 2.13
CA HIS A 93 -1.32 -11.38 2.38
C HIS A 93 -1.07 -11.60 3.88
N ILE A 94 -1.39 -10.64 4.74
CA ILE A 94 -1.20 -10.76 6.19
C ILE A 94 -2.01 -11.94 6.75
N ARG A 95 -3.26 -12.09 6.29
CA ARG A 95 -4.12 -13.20 6.72
C ARG A 95 -3.55 -14.55 6.30
N ASN A 96 -2.93 -14.62 5.13
CA ASN A 96 -2.32 -15.86 4.61
C ASN A 96 -0.98 -16.20 5.29
N ALA A 97 -0.24 -15.21 5.82
CA ALA A 97 0.99 -15.47 6.58
C ALA A 97 0.77 -15.68 8.09
N SER A 98 -0.40 -15.33 8.63
CA SER A 98 -0.72 -15.54 10.04
C SER A 98 -1.07 -17.01 10.38
N ILE A 99 -0.50 -17.98 9.65
CA ILE A 99 -0.66 -19.42 9.88
C ILE A 99 0.38 -19.88 10.91
#